data_AF-A0A2M6ZF53-F1
#
_entry.id   AF-A0A2M6ZF53-F1
#
_cell.length_a   1.000
_cell.length_b   1.000
_cell.length_c   1.000
_cell.angle_alpha   90.00
_cell.angle_beta   90.00
_cell.angle_gamma   90.00
#
_symmetry.space_group_name_H-M   'P 1'
#
loop_
_entity.id
_entity.type
_entity.pdbx_description
1 polymer ?
#
loop_
_entity_poly.entity_id
_entity_poly.type
_entity_poly.pdbx_seq_one_letter_code
_entity_poly.pdbx_strand_id
1 'polypeptide(L)'
;MEVVRNFIFEKPSYSQDALADILSEKTAVQKTSLFQTLFLIKYREILKSRHIREINSKMTEMSGKLGLLKICPPMDGGRQAGNLEKIMCDLEGDKRQEETSCWRDILELKTKLLEVAKEYRATARRGELFKVNQENDRYKE
;
A
#
# COMPACT_ATOMS: atom_id res chain seq x y z
N MET A 1 -54.05 4.79 -21.50
CA MET A 1 -52.91 4.75 -20.57
C MET A 1 -52.34 3.33 -20.55
N GLU A 2 -51.58 2.91 -21.57
CA GLU A 2 -51.15 1.50 -21.64
C GLU A 2 -49.92 1.24 -22.53
N VAL A 3 -48.97 2.18 -22.59
CA VAL A 3 -47.78 2.04 -23.48
C VAL A 3 -46.44 2.07 -22.71
N VAL A 4 -46.46 2.13 -21.38
CA VAL A 4 -45.23 2.38 -20.58
C VAL A 4 -44.72 1.14 -19.81
N ARG A 5 -45.31 -0.06 -20.00
CA ARG A 5 -44.92 -1.24 -19.19
C ARG A 5 -43.89 -2.19 -19.81
N ASN A 6 -43.47 -2.02 -21.06
CA ASN A 6 -42.61 -3.01 -21.73
C ASN A 6 -41.10 -2.68 -21.73
N PHE A 7 -40.64 -1.66 -21.01
CA PHE A 7 -39.20 -1.38 -20.82
C PHE A 7 -38.59 -2.04 -19.57
N ILE A 8 -39.24 -3.10 -19.04
CA ILE A 8 -38.83 -3.78 -17.82
C ILE A 8 -37.94 -4.98 -18.20
N PHE A 9 -36.62 -4.78 -18.09
CA PHE A 9 -35.58 -5.81 -17.94
C PHE A 9 -35.48 -6.87 -19.05
N GLU A 10 -35.00 -6.51 -20.23
CA GLU A 10 -34.21 -7.48 -21.00
C GLU A 10 -32.92 -7.76 -20.22
N LYS A 11 -32.88 -8.87 -19.49
CA LYS A 11 -31.63 -9.36 -18.90
C LYS A 11 -30.69 -9.65 -20.06
N PRO A 12 -29.51 -9.03 -20.12
CA PRO A 12 -28.53 -9.41 -21.13
C PRO A 12 -28.21 -10.89 -20.99
N SER A 13 -28.56 -11.65 -22.03
CA SER A 13 -28.28 -13.06 -22.17
C SER A 13 -26.81 -13.23 -22.55
N TYR A 14 -25.93 -13.22 -21.56
CA TYR A 14 -24.53 -13.60 -21.78
C TYR A 14 -24.44 -15.12 -21.91
N SER A 15 -23.66 -15.61 -22.89
CA SER A 15 -23.27 -17.02 -22.91
C SER A 15 -22.49 -17.34 -21.64
N GLN A 16 -22.62 -18.58 -21.13
CA GLN A 16 -21.87 -19.01 -19.94
C GLN A 16 -20.36 -18.86 -20.15
N ASP A 17 -19.87 -19.05 -21.38
CA ASP A 17 -18.45 -18.88 -21.74
C ASP A 17 -18.00 -17.41 -21.62
N ALA A 18 -18.82 -16.46 -22.09
CA ALA A 18 -18.51 -15.03 -21.94
C ALA A 18 -18.42 -14.61 -20.46
N LEU A 19 -19.28 -15.18 -19.60
CA LEU A 19 -19.22 -14.94 -18.15
C LEU A 19 -17.97 -15.55 -17.50
N ALA A 20 -17.55 -16.74 -17.93
CA ALA A 20 -16.34 -17.38 -17.46
C ALA A 20 -15.09 -16.55 -17.83
N ASP A 21 -15.03 -16.02 -19.04
CA ASP A 21 -13.94 -15.15 -19.51
C ASP A 21 -13.87 -13.85 -18.73
N ILE A 22 -15.01 -13.17 -18.51
CA ILE A 22 -15.08 -11.94 -17.70
C ILE A 22 -14.60 -12.19 -16.26
N LEU A 23 -14.99 -13.32 -15.66
CA LEU A 23 -14.54 -13.67 -14.31
C LEU A 23 -13.05 -14.01 -14.28
N SER A 24 -12.54 -14.71 -15.30
CA SER A 24 -11.12 -15.01 -15.46
C SER A 24 -10.29 -13.72 -15.55
N GLU A 25 -10.66 -12.80 -16.44
CA GLU A 25 -10.00 -11.50 -16.60
C GLU A 25 -10.03 -10.71 -15.29
N LYS A 26 -11.21 -10.64 -14.64
CA LYS A 26 -11.35 -9.94 -13.36
C LYS A 26 -10.47 -10.52 -12.26
N THR A 27 -10.37 -11.85 -12.16
CA THR A 27 -9.47 -12.49 -11.18
C THR A 27 -8.01 -12.20 -11.47
N ALA A 28 -7.59 -12.17 -12.75
CA ALA A 28 -6.24 -11.82 -13.15
C ALA A 28 -5.89 -10.37 -12.76
N VAL A 29 -6.79 -9.43 -13.00
CA VAL A 29 -6.64 -8.01 -12.60
C VAL A 29 -6.52 -7.88 -11.08
N GLN A 30 -7.42 -8.53 -10.33
CA GLN A 30 -7.40 -8.49 -8.86
C GLN A 30 -6.12 -9.13 -8.29
N LYS A 31 -5.65 -10.24 -8.88
CA LYS A 31 -4.38 -10.88 -8.51
C LYS A 31 -3.20 -9.93 -8.72
N THR A 32 -3.14 -9.23 -9.84
CA THR A 32 -2.12 -8.21 -10.10
C THR A 32 -2.19 -7.07 -9.08
N SER A 33 -3.39 -6.59 -8.75
CA SER A 33 -3.59 -5.56 -7.74
C SER A 33 -3.12 -6.00 -6.33
N LEU A 34 -3.28 -7.28 -5.97
CA LEU A 34 -2.73 -7.83 -4.73
C LEU A 34 -1.20 -7.74 -4.70
N PHE A 35 -0.55 -8.22 -5.76
CA PHE A 35 0.91 -8.18 -5.86
C PHE A 35 1.47 -6.76 -5.86
N GLN A 36 0.82 -5.84 -6.58
CA GLN A 36 1.19 -4.43 -6.58
C GLN A 36 1.08 -3.82 -5.19
N THR A 37 -0.02 -4.08 -4.47
CA THR A 37 -0.21 -3.53 -3.12
C THR A 37 0.82 -4.10 -2.13
N LEU A 38 1.11 -5.40 -2.20
CA LEU A 38 2.18 -6.02 -1.40
C LEU A 38 3.57 -5.43 -1.71
N PHE A 39 3.85 -5.21 -2.99
CA PHE A 39 5.09 -4.57 -3.42
C PHE A 39 5.22 -3.15 -2.84
N LEU A 40 4.14 -2.35 -2.90
CA LEU A 40 4.12 -0.99 -2.35
C LEU A 40 4.38 -0.97 -0.83
N ILE A 41 3.79 -1.90 -0.08
CA ILE A 41 4.05 -2.04 1.37
C ILE A 41 5.54 -2.28 1.61
N LYS A 42 6.11 -3.28 0.94
CA LYS A 42 7.54 -3.63 1.09
C LYS A 42 8.45 -2.47 0.70
N TYR A 43 8.14 -1.81 -0.41
CA TYR A 43 8.92 -0.67 -0.89
C TYR A 43 8.87 0.49 0.10
N ARG A 44 7.70 0.77 0.69
CA ARG A 44 7.54 1.83 1.69
C ARG A 44 8.36 1.57 2.96
N GLU A 45 8.44 0.31 3.41
CA GLU A 45 9.28 -0.10 4.54
C GLU A 45 10.78 0.06 4.25
N ILE A 46 11.20 -0.26 3.02
CA ILE A 46 12.57 -0.03 2.56
C ILE A 46 12.90 1.46 2.56
N LEU A 47 12.00 2.30 2.03
CA LEU A 47 12.16 3.75 2.03
C LEU A 47 12.28 4.32 3.45
N LYS A 48 11.40 3.90 4.37
CA LYS A 48 11.51 4.29 5.79
C LYS A 48 12.89 3.93 6.33
N SER A 49 13.32 2.68 6.14
CA SER A 49 14.61 2.20 6.66
C SER A 49 15.78 3.00 6.12
N ARG A 50 15.72 3.41 4.85
CA ARG A 50 16.71 4.29 4.22
C ARG A 50 16.69 5.68 4.85
N HIS A 51 15.53 6.34 4.94
CA HIS A 51 15.40 7.67 5.53
C HIS A 51 15.90 7.70 6.97
N ILE A 52 15.51 6.73 7.79
CA ILE A 52 15.97 6.62 9.18
C ILE A 52 17.49 6.46 9.26
N ARG A 53 18.10 5.68 8.34
CA ARG A 53 19.56 5.54 8.29
C ARG A 53 20.24 6.86 7.92
N GLU A 54 19.71 7.60 6.95
CA GLU A 54 20.23 8.90 6.54
C GLU A 54 20.13 9.93 7.69
N ILE A 55 18.98 9.96 8.40
CA ILE A 55 18.77 10.80 9.59
C ILE A 55 19.76 10.43 10.71
N ASN A 56 19.92 9.15 11.03
CA ASN A 56 20.89 8.69 12.03
C ASN A 56 22.32 9.05 11.66
N SER A 57 22.70 8.94 10.38
CA SER A 57 24.03 9.34 9.91
C SER A 57 24.28 10.83 10.17
N LYS A 58 23.31 11.68 9.86
CA LYS A 58 23.39 13.13 10.13
C LYS A 58 23.44 13.42 11.64
N MET A 59 22.65 12.72 12.45
CA MET A 59 22.70 12.89 13.92
C MET A 59 24.07 12.53 14.49
N THR A 60 24.69 11.44 14.01
CA THR A 60 26.05 11.06 14.41
C THR A 60 27.07 12.12 14.00
N GLU A 61 26.96 12.68 12.80
CA GLU A 61 27.82 13.77 12.35
C GLU A 61 27.70 15.01 13.24
N MET A 62 26.48 15.46 13.54
CA MET A 62 26.26 16.63 14.41
C MET A 62 26.70 16.37 15.85
N SER A 63 26.50 15.16 16.36
CA SER A 63 27.00 14.75 17.68
C SER A 63 28.53 14.79 17.74
N GLY A 64 29.20 14.34 16.67
CA GLY A 64 30.66 14.42 16.55
C GLY A 64 31.15 15.88 16.57
N LYS A 65 30.50 16.77 15.80
CA LYS A 65 30.81 18.21 15.81
C LYS A 65 30.60 18.84 17.18
N LEU A 66 29.51 18.50 17.86
CA LEU A 66 29.21 18.99 19.21
C LEU A 66 30.26 18.49 20.22
N GLY A 67 30.70 17.23 20.10
CA GLY A 67 31.77 16.67 20.91
C GLY A 67 33.08 17.43 20.75
N LEU A 68 33.48 17.77 19.52
CA LEU A 68 34.68 18.57 19.25
C LEU A 68 34.58 19.98 19.85
N LEU A 69 33.42 20.64 19.75
CA LEU A 69 33.19 21.96 20.37
C LEU A 69 33.30 21.94 21.89
N LYS A 70 32.93 20.83 22.54
CA LYS A 70 33.08 20.66 23.99
C LYS A 70 34.54 20.51 24.41
N ILE A 71 35.40 19.95 23.55
CA ILE A 71 36.81 19.72 23.82
C ILE A 71 37.65 20.99 23.57
N CYS A 72 37.36 21.70 22.48
CA CYS A 72 38.07 22.93 22.11
C CYS A 72 37.05 24.01 21.73
N PRO A 73 36.48 24.71 22.73
CA PRO A 73 35.44 25.70 22.46
C PRO A 73 36.04 26.97 21.83
N PRO A 74 35.56 27.40 20.64
CA PRO A 74 35.90 28.71 20.10
C PRO A 74 35.22 29.82 20.92
N MET A 75 35.58 31.09 20.68
CA MET A 75 34.96 32.23 21.37
C MET A 75 33.42 32.26 21.24
N ASP A 76 32.87 31.78 20.12
CA ASP A 76 31.42 31.63 19.88
C ASP A 76 30.87 30.20 20.13
N GLY A 77 31.60 29.37 20.87
CA GLY A 77 31.30 27.93 21.03
C GLY A 77 29.90 27.64 21.56
N GLY A 78 29.36 28.48 22.44
CA GLY A 78 28.00 28.33 22.98
C GLY A 78 26.91 28.51 21.92
N ARG A 79 27.06 29.49 21.01
CA ARG A 79 26.10 29.71 19.91
C ARG A 79 26.15 28.57 18.90
N GLN A 80 27.34 28.10 18.58
CA GLN A 80 27.52 26.97 17.67
C GLN A 80 26.95 25.67 18.25
N ALA A 81 27.18 25.42 19.54
CA ALA A 81 26.61 24.27 20.25
C ALA A 81 25.08 24.30 20.25
N GLY A 82 24.47 25.44 20.61
CA GLY A 82 23.00 25.58 20.60
C GLY A 82 22.39 25.40 19.21
N ASN A 83 23.06 25.84 18.15
CA ASN A 83 22.62 25.59 16.78
C ASN A 83 22.67 24.09 16.42
N LEU A 84 23.73 23.37 16.80
CA LEU A 84 23.85 21.94 16.56
C LEU A 84 22.80 21.14 17.35
N GLU A 85 22.56 21.50 18.60
CA GLU A 85 21.51 20.88 19.43
C GLU A 85 20.13 21.09 18.82
N LYS A 86 19.84 22.29 18.32
CA LYS A 86 18.60 22.56 17.58
C LYS A 86 18.47 21.66 16.34
N ILE A 87 19.51 21.56 15.52
CA ILE A 87 19.52 20.69 14.33
C ILE A 87 19.27 19.23 14.72
N MET A 88 19.87 18.75 15.80
CA MET A 88 19.65 17.38 16.30
C MET A 88 18.19 17.18 16.75
N CYS A 89 17.60 18.15 17.43
CA CYS A 89 16.18 18.11 17.83
C CYS A 89 15.25 18.08 16.61
N ASP A 90 15.55 18.87 15.58
CA ASP A 90 14.80 18.89 14.32
C ASP A 90 14.91 17.52 13.61
N LEU A 91 16.11 16.91 13.56
CA LEU A 91 16.32 15.57 12.99
C LEU A 91 15.57 14.46 13.75
N GLU A 92 15.46 14.56 15.08
CA GLU A 92 14.62 13.66 15.87
C GLU A 92 13.12 13.85 15.55
N GLY A 93 12.71 15.09 15.29
CA GLY A 93 11.38 15.43 14.77
C GLY A 93 11.11 14.74 13.44
N ASP A 94 12.03 14.88 12.49
CA ASP A 94 11.94 14.24 11.16
C ASP A 94 11.86 12.71 11.27
N LYS A 95 12.65 12.12 12.19
CA LYS A 95 12.62 10.67 12.46
C LYS A 95 11.23 10.20 12.91
N ARG A 96 10.65 10.87 13.91
CA ARG A 96 9.30 10.57 14.43
C ARG A 96 8.23 10.78 13.36
N GLN A 97 8.40 11.81 12.53
CA GLN A 97 7.49 12.13 11.45
C GLN A 97 7.51 11.05 10.36
N GLU A 98 8.69 10.56 9.98
CA GLU A 98 8.87 9.46 9.02
C GLU A 98 8.27 8.15 9.55
N GLU A 99 8.50 7.81 10.82
CA GLU A 99 7.90 6.63 11.47
C GLU A 99 6.37 6.69 11.45
N THR A 100 5.81 7.83 11.86
CA THR A 100 4.35 8.06 11.88
C THR A 100 3.74 8.03 10.48
N SER A 101 4.42 8.64 9.50
CA SER A 101 3.95 8.67 8.12
C SER A 101 4.00 7.29 7.47
N CYS A 102 5.11 6.55 7.65
CA CYS A 102 5.20 5.18 7.18
C CYS A 102 4.13 4.28 7.81
N TRP A 103 3.84 4.45 9.10
CA TRP A 103 2.78 3.69 9.76
C TRP A 103 1.40 3.97 9.15
N ARG A 104 1.07 5.24 8.88
CA ARG A 104 -0.18 5.62 8.19
C ARG A 104 -0.27 5.02 6.79
N ASP A 105 0.79 5.14 6.00
CA ASP A 105 0.84 4.63 4.62
C ASP A 105 0.66 3.09 4.60
N ILE A 106 1.34 2.38 5.50
CA ILE A 106 1.22 0.92 5.61
C ILE A 106 -0.20 0.52 6.03
N LEU A 107 -0.80 1.24 6.97
CA LEU A 107 -2.17 0.96 7.41
C LEU A 107 -3.16 1.12 6.26
N GLU A 108 -3.05 2.20 5.49
CA GLU A 108 -3.89 2.44 4.31
C GLU A 108 -3.71 1.33 3.25
N LEU A 109 -2.46 0.99 2.93
CA LEU A 109 -2.15 -0.08 1.97
C LEU A 109 -2.64 -1.45 2.44
N LYS A 110 -2.57 -1.75 3.74
CA LYS A 110 -3.11 -3.00 4.31
C LYS A 110 -4.62 -3.06 4.23
N THR A 111 -5.32 -1.95 4.49
CA THR A 111 -6.78 -1.87 4.31
C THR A 111 -7.15 -2.15 2.86
N LYS A 112 -6.48 -1.49 1.91
CA LYS A 112 -6.67 -1.74 0.47
C LYS A 112 -6.35 -3.18 0.08
N LEU A 113 -5.29 -3.77 0.62
CA LEU A 113 -4.93 -5.17 0.37
C LEU A 113 -6.05 -6.12 0.82
N LEU A 114 -6.63 -5.87 2.00
CA LEU A 114 -7.73 -6.68 2.52
C LEU A 114 -8.99 -6.57 1.65
N GLU A 115 -9.32 -5.38 1.15
CA GLU A 115 -10.44 -5.17 0.24
C GLU A 115 -10.25 -5.96 -1.06
N VAL A 116 -9.11 -5.78 -1.72
CA VAL A 116 -8.78 -6.50 -2.97
C VAL A 116 -8.76 -8.02 -2.73
N ALA A 117 -8.25 -8.48 -1.59
CA ALA A 117 -8.20 -9.90 -1.26
C ALA A 117 -9.60 -10.50 -1.08
N LYS A 118 -10.52 -9.77 -0.43
CA LYS A 118 -11.92 -10.18 -0.31
C LYS A 118 -12.57 -10.30 -1.68
N GLU A 119 -12.38 -9.29 -2.55
CA GLU A 119 -12.96 -9.31 -3.89
C GLU A 119 -12.38 -10.40 -4.79
N TYR A 120 -11.06 -10.62 -4.72
CA TYR A 120 -10.38 -11.70 -5.42
C TYR A 120 -10.97 -13.04 -5.03
N ARG A 121 -11.07 -13.32 -3.72
CA ARG A 121 -11.62 -14.58 -3.21
C ARG A 121 -13.08 -14.78 -3.63
N ALA A 122 -13.89 -13.73 -3.57
CA ALA A 122 -15.28 -13.79 -4.01
C ALA A 122 -15.41 -14.02 -5.52
N THR A 123 -14.53 -13.46 -6.34
CA THR A 123 -14.56 -13.62 -7.80
C THR A 123 -14.02 -14.99 -8.22
N ALA A 124 -12.94 -15.46 -7.59
CA ALA A 124 -12.39 -16.79 -7.80
C ALA A 124 -13.42 -17.87 -7.46
N ARG A 125 -14.08 -17.77 -6.29
CA ARG A 125 -15.13 -18.71 -5.89
C ARG A 125 -16.31 -18.73 -6.86
N ARG A 126 -16.71 -17.57 -7.40
CA ARG A 126 -17.75 -17.52 -8.44
C ARG A 126 -17.29 -18.23 -9.71
N GLY A 127 -16.06 -17.98 -10.15
CA GLY A 127 -15.47 -18.66 -11.31
C GLY A 127 -15.45 -20.19 -11.15
N GLU A 128 -15.08 -20.69 -9.96
CA GLU A 128 -15.13 -22.13 -9.64
C GLU A 128 -16.54 -22.71 -9.76
N LEU A 129 -17.54 -22.04 -9.19
CA LEU A 129 -18.94 -22.49 -9.27
C LEU A 129 -19.45 -22.53 -10.73
N PHE A 130 -19.06 -21.56 -11.56
CA PHE A 130 -19.42 -21.57 -12.98
C PHE A 130 -18.80 -22.74 -13.74
N LYS A 131 -17.54 -23.11 -13.44
CA LYS A 131 -16.89 -24.28 -14.04
C LYS A 131 -17.56 -25.60 -13.66
N VAL A 132 -17.91 -25.78 -12.39
CA VAL A 132 -18.62 -26.98 -11.90
C VAL A 132 -19.99 -27.12 -12.57
N ASN A 133 -20.70 -26.01 -12.80
CA ASN A 133 -22.00 -26.06 -13.48
C ASN A 133 -21.86 -26.41 -14.97
N GLN A 134 -20.83 -25.89 -15.67
CA GLN A 134 -20.56 -26.26 -17.06
C GLN A 134 -20.24 -27.75 -17.22
N GLU A 135 -19.47 -28.33 -16.31
CA GLU A 135 -19.17 -29.77 -16.32
C GLU A 135 -20.44 -30.60 -16.15
N ASN A 136 -21.30 -30.24 -15.18
CA ASN A 136 -22.57 -30.94 -14.94
C ASN A 136 -23.57 -30.83 -16.10
N ASP A 137 -23.60 -29.71 -16.82
CA ASP A 137 -24.49 -29.54 -17.97
C ASP A 137 -24.02 -30.34 -19.20
N ARG A 138 -22.69 -30.51 -19.38
CA ARG A 138 -22.13 -31.36 -20.46
C ARG A 138 -22.39 -32.86 -20.28
N TYR A 139 -22.63 -33.33 -19.05
CA TYR A 139 -22.97 -34.75 -18.79
C TYR A 139 -24.48 -35.04 -18.90
N LYS A 140 -25.31 -34.04 -19.21
CA LYS A 140 -26.77 -34.18 -19.39
C LYS A 140 -27.22 -34.18 -20.85
N GLU A 141 -26.30 -34.01 -21.80
CA GLU A 141 -26.50 -34.23 -23.24
C GLU A 141 -26.08 -35.65 -23.64
#